data_AF-A0A7R7JCU3-F1
#
_entry.id   AF-A0A7R7JCU3-F1
#
_cell.length_a   1.000
_cell.length_b   1.000
_cell.length_c   1.000
_cell.angle_alpha   90.00
_cell.angle_beta   90.00
_cell.angle_gamma   90.00
#
_symmetry.space_group_name_H-M   'P 1'
#
loop_
_entity.id
_entity.type
_entity.pdbx_description
1 polymer ?
#
loop_
_entity_poly.entity_id
_entity_poly.type
_entity_poly.pdbx_seq_one_letter_code
_entity_poly.pdbx_strand_id
1 'polypeptide(L)'
;MGADRWMACCPAHDDKSPSLSIRNTGDRVLVFCFAGCCPEDILTAVGLTWRDLFASDWQADNARGVALAGRHYSQKPLDPVELDRRVLRVARADIAAGKTLSTEDRARVELALERLGVDG
;
A
#
# COMPACT_ATOMS: atom_id res chain seq x y z
N MET A 1 -6.62 -8.02 28.11
CA MET A 1 -6.66 -7.49 26.72
C MET A 1 -8.11 -7.33 26.33
N GLY A 2 -8.46 -6.31 25.52
CA GLY A 2 -9.84 -6.16 25.02
C GLY A 2 -10.20 -7.28 24.03
N ALA A 3 -11.49 -7.43 23.72
CA ALA A 3 -11.99 -8.52 22.87
C ALA A 3 -11.36 -8.58 21.47
N ASP A 4 -10.82 -7.46 20.96
CA ASP A 4 -10.30 -7.33 19.59
C ASP A 4 -8.76 -7.23 19.50
N ARG A 5 -8.03 -7.64 20.54
CA ARG A 5 -6.55 -7.57 20.56
C ARG A 5 -5.94 -8.83 21.13
N TRP A 6 -4.93 -9.36 20.42
CA TRP A 6 -4.16 -10.53 20.80
C TRP A 6 -2.66 -10.26 20.73
N MET A 7 -1.90 -11.03 21.52
CA MET A 7 -0.45 -11.14 21.44
C MET A 7 -0.09 -12.58 21.10
N ALA A 8 0.85 -12.77 20.17
CA ALA A 8 1.33 -14.07 19.74
C ALA A 8 2.84 -14.04 19.52
N CYS A 9 3.47 -15.22 19.41
CA CYS A 9 4.82 -15.32 18.88
C CYS A 9 4.80 -15.00 17.39
N CYS A 10 5.76 -14.19 16.95
CA CYS A 10 5.93 -13.87 15.53
C CYS A 10 6.39 -15.12 14.77
N PRO A 11 5.70 -15.51 13.69
CA PRO A 11 6.08 -16.68 12.89
C PRO A 11 7.25 -16.38 11.93
N ALA A 12 7.59 -15.10 11.70
CA ALA A 12 8.65 -14.67 10.78
C ALA A 12 10.06 -14.72 11.38
N HIS A 13 10.20 -14.99 12.68
CA HIS A 13 11.49 -15.20 13.34
C HIS A 13 11.38 -16.26 14.43
N ASP A 14 12.52 -16.75 14.94
CA ASP A 14 12.55 -17.66 16.10
C ASP A 14 12.14 -16.90 17.38
N ASP A 15 10.84 -16.78 17.59
CA ASP A 15 10.27 -15.96 18.65
C ASP A 15 9.97 -16.76 19.92
N LYS A 16 10.68 -16.43 21.01
CA LYS A 16 10.60 -17.14 22.29
C LYS A 16 9.65 -16.49 23.30
N SER A 17 9.20 -15.26 23.01
CA SER A 17 8.26 -14.50 23.82
C SER A 17 7.33 -13.71 22.91
N PRO A 18 6.01 -13.63 23.18
CA PRO A 18 5.06 -13.00 22.27
C PRO A 18 5.48 -11.58 21.83
N SER A 19 5.92 -11.43 20.58
CA SER A 19 6.34 -10.14 20.01
C SER A 19 5.38 -9.62 18.93
N LEU A 20 4.39 -10.41 18.51
CA LEU A 20 3.41 -10.04 17.49
C LEU A 20 2.13 -9.52 18.15
N SER A 21 1.81 -8.24 17.91
CA SER A 21 0.49 -7.68 18.22
C SER A 21 -0.45 -7.87 17.04
N ILE A 22 -1.62 -8.42 17.32
CA ILE A 22 -2.72 -8.57 16.36
C ILE A 22 -3.91 -7.77 16.89
N ARG A 23 -4.50 -6.92 16.05
CA ARG A 23 -5.68 -6.14 16.42
C ARG A 23 -6.72 -6.16 15.30
N ASN A 24 -7.94 -6.53 15.62
CA ASN A 24 -9.08 -6.35 14.73
C ASN A 24 -9.66 -4.93 14.95
N THR A 25 -9.91 -4.19 13.87
CA THR A 25 -10.53 -2.85 13.90
C THR A 25 -11.95 -2.85 13.36
N GLY A 26 -12.49 -4.02 13.01
CA GLY A 26 -13.80 -4.22 12.40
C GLY A 26 -13.74 -4.26 10.88
N ASP A 27 -12.98 -3.35 10.26
CA ASP A 27 -12.74 -3.31 8.81
C ASP A 27 -11.51 -4.12 8.38
N ARG A 28 -10.50 -4.20 9.25
CA ARG A 28 -9.24 -4.90 8.95
C ARG A 28 -8.57 -5.48 10.19
N VAL A 29 -7.56 -6.31 9.94
CA VAL A 29 -6.63 -6.82 10.95
C VAL A 29 -5.29 -6.12 10.81
N LEU A 30 -4.82 -5.53 11.91
CA LEU A 30 -3.50 -4.93 12.02
C LEU A 30 -2.54 -5.94 12.63
N VAL A 31 -1.39 -6.12 11.98
CA VAL A 31 -0.28 -6.94 12.45
C VAL A 31 0.95 -6.07 12.67
N PHE A 32 1.61 -6.23 13.81
CA PHE A 32 2.83 -5.50 14.12
C PHE A 32 3.75 -6.36 15.00
N CYS A 33 4.95 -6.64 14.52
CA CYS A 33 5.98 -7.31 15.30
C CYS A 33 6.89 -6.28 15.96
N PHE A 34 6.99 -6.31 17.29
CA PHE A 34 7.87 -5.41 18.05
C PHE A 34 9.37 -5.68 17.83
N ALA A 35 9.73 -6.84 17.26
CA ALA A 35 11.11 -7.14 16.86
C ALA A 35 11.48 -6.57 15.47
N GLY A 36 10.50 -6.01 14.72
CA GLY A 36 10.75 -5.33 13.45
C GLY A 36 10.64 -6.19 12.20
N CYS A 37 10.05 -7.39 12.29
CA CYS A 37 9.75 -8.19 11.10
C CYS A 37 8.86 -7.44 10.11
N CYS A 38 9.11 -7.67 8.82
CA CYS A 38 8.27 -7.15 7.76
C CYS A 38 6.86 -7.78 7.84
N PRO A 39 5.77 -7.02 7.69
CA PRO A 39 4.42 -7.58 7.66
C PRO A 39 4.22 -8.68 6.62
N GLU A 40 4.82 -8.54 5.43
CA GLU A 40 4.79 -9.55 4.37
C GLU A 40 5.35 -10.91 4.82
N ASP A 41 6.45 -10.91 5.56
CA ASP A 41 7.08 -12.14 6.06
C ASP A 41 6.19 -12.83 7.09
N ILE A 42 5.54 -12.03 7.95
CA ILE A 42 4.58 -12.53 8.95
C ILE A 42 3.41 -13.22 8.26
N LEU A 43 2.82 -12.57 7.25
CA LEU A 43 1.70 -13.12 6.49
C LEU A 43 2.09 -14.39 5.73
N THR A 44 3.24 -14.35 5.04
CA THR A 44 3.75 -15.48 4.27
C THR A 44 4.01 -16.69 5.15
N ALA A 45 4.56 -16.50 6.36
CA ALA A 45 4.86 -17.57 7.30
C ALA A 45 3.61 -18.33 7.78
N VAL A 46 2.42 -17.72 7.70
CA VAL A 46 1.13 -18.35 8.05
C VAL A 46 0.24 -18.61 6.83
N GLY A 47 0.77 -18.46 5.61
CA GLY A 47 0.03 -18.72 4.38
C GLY A 47 -1.07 -17.70 4.07
N LEU A 48 -0.96 -16.48 4.62
CA LEU A 48 -1.88 -15.39 4.36
C LEU A 48 -1.31 -14.39 3.35
N THR A 49 -2.21 -13.63 2.74
CA THR A 49 -1.91 -12.51 1.85
C THR A 49 -2.46 -11.21 2.43
N TRP A 50 -2.06 -10.09 1.83
CA TRP A 50 -2.62 -8.78 2.18
C TRP A 50 -4.13 -8.70 2.07
N ARG A 51 -4.77 -9.52 1.22
CA ARG A 51 -6.23 -9.50 1.03
C ARG A 51 -6.95 -10.08 2.24
N ASP A 52 -6.35 -11.06 2.90
CA ASP A 52 -6.96 -11.78 4.02
C ASP A 52 -7.07 -10.93 5.29
N LEU A 53 -6.40 -9.78 5.32
CA LEU A 53 -6.47 -8.84 6.43
C LEU A 53 -7.70 -7.92 6.40
N PHE A 54 -8.55 -7.97 5.37
CA PHE A 54 -9.67 -7.04 5.20
C PHE A 54 -11.01 -7.77 5.18
N ALA A 55 -12.02 -7.20 5.84
CA ALA A 55 -13.35 -7.80 5.98
C ALA A 55 -14.25 -7.61 4.74
N SER A 56 -13.96 -6.62 3.91
CA SER A 56 -14.67 -6.33 2.64
C SER A 56 -13.73 -6.43 1.43
N ASP A 57 -14.28 -6.20 0.23
CA ASP A 57 -13.48 -6.17 -1.00
C ASP A 57 -12.23 -5.30 -0.83
N TRP A 58 -11.06 -5.93 -0.90
CA TRP A 58 -9.76 -5.30 -0.68
C TRP A 58 -9.59 -3.98 -1.44
N GLN A 59 -10.22 -3.85 -2.62
CA GLN A 59 -10.21 -2.63 -3.42
C GLN A 59 -10.90 -1.44 -2.72
N ALA A 60 -12.05 -1.66 -2.07
CA ALA A 60 -12.78 -0.63 -1.34
C ALA A 60 -12.04 -0.20 -0.06
N ASP A 61 -11.46 -1.16 0.66
CA ASP A 61 -10.70 -0.87 1.89
C ASP A 61 -9.33 -0.27 1.60
N ASN A 62 -8.67 -0.67 0.51
CA ASN A 62 -7.43 -0.03 0.07
C ASN A 62 -7.68 1.42 -0.37
N ALA A 63 -8.76 1.69 -1.12
CA ALA A 63 -9.14 3.07 -1.47
C ALA A 63 -9.40 3.92 -0.22
N ARG A 64 -10.08 3.38 0.79
CA ARG A 64 -10.24 4.03 2.11
C ARG A 64 -8.91 4.20 2.84
N GLY A 65 -8.04 3.19 2.79
CA GLY A 65 -6.69 3.20 3.36
C GLY A 65 -5.82 4.29 2.77
N VAL A 66 -5.83 4.47 1.45
CA VAL A 66 -5.15 5.58 0.75
C VAL A 66 -5.74 6.93 1.16
N ALA A 67 -7.06 7.05 1.25
CA ALA A 67 -7.72 8.28 1.71
C ALA A 67 -7.41 8.63 3.18
N LEU A 68 -7.26 7.63 4.06
CA LEU A 68 -6.86 7.80 5.47
C LEU A 68 -5.35 7.99 5.63
N ALA A 69 -4.52 7.33 4.82
CA ALA A 69 -3.08 7.53 4.76
C ALA A 69 -2.74 8.95 4.30
N GLY A 70 -3.58 9.56 3.46
CA GLY A 70 -3.52 11.01 3.16
C GLY A 70 -3.65 11.91 4.40
N ARG A 71 -4.13 11.39 5.55
CA ARG A 71 -4.23 12.14 6.82
C ARG A 71 -3.08 11.88 7.80
N HIS A 72 -2.31 10.79 7.62
CA HIS A 72 -1.32 10.34 8.61
C HIS A 72 0.07 10.02 8.04
N TYR A 73 0.23 9.91 6.71
CA TYR A 73 1.54 9.77 6.10
C TYR A 73 2.08 11.18 5.83
N SER A 74 3.08 11.60 6.60
CA SER A 74 3.83 12.84 6.40
C SER A 74 4.71 12.80 5.15
N GLN A 75 4.25 12.18 4.05
CA GLN A 75 4.77 12.50 2.74
C GLN A 75 4.18 13.86 2.43
N LYS A 76 5.02 14.89 2.57
CA LYS A 76 4.79 16.17 1.93
C LYS A 76 4.26 15.85 0.52
N PRO A 77 3.03 16.24 0.17
CA PRO A 77 2.51 16.01 -1.16
C PRO A 77 3.56 16.50 -2.15
N LEU A 78 3.91 15.67 -3.14
CA LEU A 78 4.74 16.15 -4.23
C LEU A 78 4.05 17.38 -4.82
N ASP A 79 4.85 18.36 -5.20
CA ASP A 79 4.34 19.46 -6.02
C ASP A 79 3.58 18.82 -7.20
N PRO A 80 2.33 19.24 -7.48
CA PRO A 80 1.55 18.70 -8.59
C PRO A 80 2.31 18.64 -9.91
N VAL A 81 3.15 19.64 -10.20
CA VAL A 81 4.00 19.69 -11.40
C VAL A 81 5.07 18.60 -11.37
N GLU A 82 5.67 18.35 -10.21
CA GLU A 82 6.68 17.29 -10.05
C GLU A 82 6.05 15.90 -10.14
N LEU A 83 4.83 15.74 -9.62
CA LEU A 83 4.09 14.49 -9.78
C LEU A 83 3.79 14.22 -11.25
N ASP A 84 3.24 15.19 -11.98
CA ASP A 84 2.92 15.06 -13.40
C ASP A 84 4.18 14.74 -14.24
N ARG A 85 5.32 15.40 -13.95
CA ARG A 85 6.61 15.08 -14.58
C ARG A 85 7.09 13.66 -14.31
N ARG A 86 6.87 13.13 -13.11
CA ARG A 86 7.23 11.75 -12.76
C ARG A 86 6.36 10.74 -13.48
N VAL A 87 5.05 11.00 -13.57
CA VAL A 87 4.11 10.17 -14.34
C VAL A 87 4.60 10.03 -15.79
N LEU A 88 4.90 11.15 -16.45
CA LEU A 88 5.39 11.14 -17.83
C LEU A 88 6.73 10.40 -17.99
N ARG A 89 7.64 10.53 -17.00
CA ARG A 89 8.95 9.85 -17.02
C ARG A 89 8.79 8.32 -16.97
N VAL A 90 7.96 7.82 -16.06
CA VAL A 90 7.71 6.37 -15.92
C VAL A 90 7.02 5.84 -17.16
N ALA A 91 5.97 6.52 -17.63
CA ALA A 91 5.25 6.14 -18.84
C ALA A 91 6.19 6.05 -20.06
N ARG A 92 7.07 7.04 -20.24
CA ARG A 92 8.08 7.02 -21.32
C ARG A 92 9.02 5.83 -21.21
N ALA A 93 9.48 5.51 -20.00
CA ALA A 93 10.37 4.38 -19.78
C ALA A 93 9.68 3.04 -20.08
N ASP A 94 8.43 2.88 -19.67
CA ASP A 94 7.64 1.67 -19.96
C ASP A 94 7.36 1.50 -21.45
N ILE A 95 6.99 2.57 -22.15
CA ILE A 95 6.82 2.56 -23.61
C ILE A 95 8.15 2.22 -24.30
N ALA A 96 9.27 2.83 -23.87
CA ALA A 96 10.60 2.53 -24.43
C ALA A 96 11.02 1.07 -24.18
N ALA A 97 10.55 0.46 -23.09
CA ALA A 97 10.72 -0.96 -22.79
C ALA A 97 9.72 -1.87 -23.54
N GLY A 98 8.90 -1.33 -24.45
CA GLY A 98 7.93 -2.08 -25.25
C GLY A 98 6.67 -2.50 -24.49
N LYS A 99 6.42 -1.93 -23.30
CA LYS A 99 5.21 -2.23 -22.53
C LYS A 99 4.03 -1.41 -23.04
N THR A 100 2.86 -2.03 -23.07
CA THR A 100 1.60 -1.33 -23.29
C THR A 100 1.12 -0.75 -21.95
N LEU A 101 0.86 0.55 -21.90
CA LEU A 101 0.29 1.18 -20.71
C LEU A 101 -1.13 0.68 -20.45
N SER A 102 -1.48 0.50 -19.18
CA SER A 102 -2.84 0.18 -18.78
C SER A 102 -3.79 1.35 -19.09
N THR A 103 -5.10 1.09 -19.12
CA THR A 103 -6.11 2.15 -19.28
C THR A 103 -5.99 3.24 -18.21
N GLU A 104 -5.67 2.84 -16.99
CA GLU A 104 -5.51 3.76 -15.86
C GLU A 104 -4.24 4.61 -16.00
N ASP A 105 -3.11 4.01 -16.39
CA ASP A 105 -1.86 4.73 -16.61
C ASP A 105 -1.93 5.69 -17.79
N ARG A 106 -2.63 5.31 -18.85
CA ARG A 106 -2.91 6.21 -19.98
C ARG A 106 -3.70 7.44 -19.54
N ALA A 107 -4.74 7.26 -18.73
CA ALA A 107 -5.51 8.38 -18.19
C ALA A 107 -4.66 9.30 -17.29
N ARG A 108 -3.72 8.74 -16.51
CA ARG A 108 -2.76 9.53 -15.73
C ARG A 108 -1.81 10.34 -16.61
N VAL A 109 -1.34 9.76 -17.72
CA VAL A 109 -0.48 10.45 -18.70
C VAL A 109 -1.22 11.60 -19.37
N GLU A 110 -2.45 11.37 -19.83
CA GLU A 110 -3.30 12.39 -20.46
C GLU A 110 -3.51 13.58 -19.53
N LEU A 111 -3.95 13.32 -18.28
CA LEU A 111 -4.14 14.36 -17.27
C LEU A 111 -2.84 15.13 -16.95
N ALA A 112 -1.69 14.44 -16.93
CA ALA A 112 -0.40 15.06 -16.69
C ALA A 112 0.05 15.97 -17.86
N LEU A 113 -0.20 15.57 -19.11
CA LEU A 113 0.07 16.38 -20.30
C LEU A 113 -0.77 17.65 -20.29
N GLU A 114 -2.08 17.53 -20.03
CA GLU A 114 -3.01 18.66 -19.92
C GLU A 114 -2.55 19.68 -18.87
N ARG A 115 -2.20 19.21 -17.67
CA ARG A 115 -1.77 20.08 -16.56
C ARG A 115 -0.44 20.76 -16.78
N LEU A 116 0.47 20.11 -17.51
CA LEU A 116 1.77 20.66 -17.84
C LEU A 116 1.74 21.53 -19.11
N GLY A 117 0.61 21.59 -19.81
CA GLY A 117 0.46 22.35 -21.07
C GLY A 117 1.36 21.81 -22.18
N VAL A 118 1.62 20.51 -22.18
CA VAL A 118 2.44 19.85 -23.20
C VAL A 118 1.47 19.15 -24.15
N ASP A 119 1.10 19.82 -25.23
CA ASP A 119 0.34 19.18 -26.31
C ASP A 119 1.22 18.10 -26.96
N GLY A 120 0.63 16.91 -27.15
CA GLY A 120 1.31 15.67 -27.55
C GLY A 120 1.89 15.66 -28.96
#